data_AF-A0A975R3Z7-F1
#
_entry.id   AF-A0A975R3Z7-F1
#
_cell.length_a   1.000
_cell.length_b   1.000
_cell.length_c   1.000
_cell.angle_alpha   90.00
_cell.angle_beta   90.00
_cell.angle_gamma   90.00
#
_symmetry.space_group_name_H-M   'P 1'
#
loop_
_entity.id
_entity.type
_entity.pdbx_description
1 polymer ?
#
loop_
_entity_poly.entity_id
_entity_poly.type
_entity_poly.pdbx_seq_one_letter_code
_entity_poly.pdbx_strand_id
1 'polypeptide(L)'
;MGGTFTFSGTGDIFGPLAVSTRGNAAVRNVFGSPSVDFVNRGTVTYDDSTLGGYGSFPRATAAPYSNGDNFLGLRVGSAGNYFYGFAYTTNTTLNSFGFQTTPNTAITATAGGVPEPATWALMLLGFGALGWAMRSRKPRLRSAGLSYA
;
A
#
# COMPACT_ATOMS: atom_id res chain seq x y z
N MET A 1 1.22 -2.69 29.25
CA MET A 1 1.42 -1.36 28.64
C MET A 1 1.20 -1.50 27.16
N GLY A 2 0.15 -0.88 26.62
CA GLY A 2 -0.17 -0.97 25.20
C GLY A 2 -0.66 0.38 24.72
N GLY A 3 -0.26 0.75 23.51
CA GLY A 3 -0.87 1.85 22.78
C GLY A 3 -1.99 1.32 21.88
N THR A 4 -3.07 2.07 21.73
CA THR A 4 -4.14 1.73 20.78
C THR A 4 -4.18 2.77 19.69
N PHE A 5 -4.41 2.32 18.45
CA PHE A 5 -4.69 3.16 17.29
C PHE A 5 -6.12 2.92 16.84
N THR A 6 -6.82 3.96 16.42
CA THR A 6 -8.14 3.84 15.80
C THR A 6 -8.14 4.63 14.51
N PHE A 7 -8.48 3.96 13.42
CA PHE A 7 -8.59 4.52 12.08
C PHE A 7 -10.06 4.54 11.69
N SER A 8 -10.55 5.67 11.20
CA SER A 8 -11.93 5.82 10.74
C SER A 8 -12.02 6.86 9.63
N GLY A 9 -13.16 6.95 8.95
CA GLY A 9 -13.46 8.16 8.17
C GLY A 9 -13.80 9.34 9.08
N THR A 10 -13.65 10.55 8.56
CA THR A 10 -14.01 11.79 9.29
C THR A 10 -15.49 12.18 9.11
N GLY A 11 -16.18 11.57 8.14
CA GLY A 11 -17.61 11.80 7.88
C GLY A 11 -17.94 13.10 7.11
N ASP A 12 -16.93 13.81 6.62
CA ASP A 12 -17.10 14.99 5.75
C ASP A 12 -17.10 14.61 4.25
N ILE A 13 -17.40 15.58 3.37
CA ILE A 13 -17.55 15.37 1.91
C ILE A 13 -16.23 15.02 1.19
N PHE A 14 -15.09 15.25 1.83
CA PHE A 14 -13.79 14.80 1.33
C PHE A 14 -13.34 13.49 1.98
N GLY A 15 -14.02 13.09 3.06
CA GLY A 15 -13.93 11.84 3.77
C GLY A 15 -12.51 11.37 4.06
N PRO A 16 -11.57 12.19 4.57
CA PRO A 16 -10.23 11.71 4.83
C PRO A 16 -10.24 10.62 5.91
N LEU A 17 -9.20 9.79 5.92
CA LEU A 17 -8.81 8.98 7.06
C LEU A 17 -8.61 9.89 8.28
N ALA A 18 -9.15 9.49 9.41
CA ALA A 18 -8.95 10.08 10.71
C ALA A 18 -8.28 9.06 11.62
N VAL A 19 -7.36 9.54 12.46
CA VAL A 19 -6.64 8.70 13.41
C VAL A 19 -6.78 9.23 14.83
N SER A 20 -6.90 8.32 15.78
CA SER A 20 -6.74 8.63 17.20
C SER A 20 -5.85 7.60 17.88
N THR A 21 -5.22 8.01 18.97
CA THR A 21 -4.30 7.20 19.76
C THR A 21 -4.66 7.23 21.24
N ARG A 22 -4.34 6.14 21.94
CA ARG A 22 -4.43 6.05 23.41
C ARG A 22 -3.18 5.40 24.00
N GLY A 23 -2.91 5.68 25.27
CA GLY A 23 -1.73 5.18 25.96
C GLY A 23 -0.44 5.71 25.32
N ASN A 24 0.52 4.81 25.09
CA ASN A 24 1.82 5.16 24.51
C ASN A 24 1.85 5.08 22.98
N ALA A 25 0.68 5.00 22.33
CA ALA A 25 0.59 5.07 20.88
C ALA A 25 0.79 6.50 20.39
N ALA A 26 1.62 6.65 19.37
CA ALA A 26 1.81 7.89 18.64
C ALA A 26 1.83 7.57 17.15
N VAL A 27 1.24 8.45 16.36
CA VAL A 27 1.19 8.34 14.90
C VAL A 27 2.01 9.46 14.33
N ARG A 28 2.60 9.16 13.20
CA ARG A 28 3.30 10.12 12.40
C ARG A 28 2.65 10.22 11.03
N ASN A 29 2.19 11.44 10.73
CA ASN A 29 2.23 11.96 9.37
C ASN A 29 3.57 12.65 9.17
N VAL A 30 4.16 12.52 8.00
CA VAL A 30 5.60 12.76 7.80
C VAL A 30 6.06 14.20 8.14
N PHE A 31 5.17 15.19 8.29
CA PHE A 31 5.52 16.53 8.81
C PHE A 31 4.48 17.15 9.77
N GLY A 32 4.94 18.10 10.61
CA GLY A 32 4.30 18.72 11.79
C GLY A 32 3.03 19.57 11.60
N SER A 33 2.18 19.19 10.66
CA SER A 33 0.75 19.49 10.54
C SER A 33 0.29 18.54 9.44
N PRO A 34 -0.88 17.89 9.56
CA PRO A 34 -1.18 16.73 8.75
C PRO A 34 -1.19 17.16 7.27
N SER A 35 -0.08 16.85 6.59
CA SER A 35 0.29 17.53 5.36
C SER A 35 -0.35 16.83 4.18
N VAL A 36 -0.56 17.65 3.17
CA VAL A 36 -1.23 17.30 1.94
C VAL A 36 -0.52 16.17 1.20
N ASP A 37 -1.33 15.22 0.76
CA ASP A 37 -1.09 14.11 -0.16
C ASP A 37 -0.14 12.98 0.28
N PHE A 38 -0.72 11.85 0.71
CA PHE A 38 -0.04 10.55 0.63
C PHE A 38 -0.52 9.80 -0.61
N VAL A 39 -0.13 10.27 -1.79
CA VAL A 39 -0.09 9.38 -2.97
C VAL A 39 1.00 8.33 -2.71
N ASN A 40 0.87 7.13 -3.28
CA ASN A 40 1.89 6.07 -3.23
C ASN A 40 3.32 6.64 -3.33
N ARG A 41 4.07 6.57 -2.23
CA ARG A 41 5.43 7.14 -2.10
C ARG A 41 6.54 6.11 -2.35
N GLY A 42 6.19 4.90 -2.81
CA GLY A 42 7.12 3.79 -2.89
C GLY A 42 7.57 3.33 -1.51
N THR A 43 8.88 3.05 -1.37
CA THR A 43 9.48 2.59 -0.12
C THR A 43 9.68 3.73 0.88
N VAL A 44 9.12 3.61 2.09
CA VAL A 44 9.24 4.59 3.17
C VAL A 44 9.74 3.93 4.45
N THR A 45 10.69 4.58 5.13
CA THR A 45 11.27 4.11 6.40
C THR A 45 10.71 4.91 7.57
N TYR A 46 10.20 4.23 8.60
CA TYR A 46 9.63 4.83 9.81
C TYR A 46 10.50 4.55 11.04
N ASP A 47 11.02 5.62 11.63
CA ASP A 47 11.68 5.66 12.94
C ASP A 47 11.65 7.12 13.47
N ASP A 48 12.24 7.34 14.64
CA ASP A 48 12.39 8.70 15.18
C ASP A 48 13.67 9.40 14.66
N SER A 49 14.69 8.66 14.24
CA SER A 49 15.98 9.19 13.77
C SER A 49 15.97 9.76 12.35
N THR A 50 15.29 9.09 11.42
CA THR A 50 15.23 9.41 9.99
C THR A 50 14.18 10.48 9.75
N LEU A 51 13.02 10.34 10.39
CA LEU A 51 11.92 11.24 10.13
C LEU A 51 11.82 12.33 11.23
N GLY A 52 12.07 12.05 12.53
CA GLY A 52 11.90 12.99 13.67
C GLY A 52 10.44 13.37 14.04
N GLY A 53 9.90 12.89 15.16
CA GLY A 53 8.59 13.32 15.69
C GLY A 53 7.39 12.42 15.37
N TYR A 54 6.75 11.90 16.43
CA TYR A 54 5.45 11.23 16.42
C TYR A 54 4.52 11.96 17.39
N GLY A 55 3.26 12.18 16.97
CA GLY A 55 2.24 12.85 17.77
C GLY A 55 1.24 11.86 18.37
N SER A 56 0.71 12.18 19.54
CA SER A 56 -0.46 11.49 20.09
C SER A 56 -1.71 12.31 19.78
N PHE A 57 -2.76 11.64 19.32
CA PHE A 57 -4.04 12.25 18.94
C PHE A 57 -5.16 11.63 19.80
N PRO A 58 -5.40 12.13 21.03
CA PRO A 58 -6.43 11.57 21.91
C PRO A 58 -7.86 11.64 21.34
N ARG A 59 -8.07 12.50 20.33
CA ARG A 59 -9.31 12.63 19.57
C ARG A 59 -9.03 12.32 18.10
N ALA A 60 -10.06 11.81 17.41
CA ALA A 60 -9.99 11.55 15.98
C ALA A 60 -9.56 12.83 15.24
N THR A 61 -8.39 12.75 14.62
CA THR A 61 -7.76 13.85 13.91
C THR A 61 -7.66 13.46 12.45
N ALA A 62 -8.24 14.26 11.56
CA ALA A 62 -8.15 14.01 10.13
C ALA A 62 -6.69 14.03 9.67
N ALA A 63 -6.35 13.10 8.78
CA ALA A 63 -5.18 13.14 7.92
C ALA A 63 -5.65 13.70 6.58
N PRO A 64 -5.53 15.02 6.33
CA PRO A 64 -5.97 15.63 5.08
C PRO A 64 -5.34 14.90 3.88
N TYR A 65 -6.09 14.85 2.77
CA TYR A 65 -5.62 14.28 1.51
C TYR A 65 -5.17 12.81 1.59
N SER A 66 -5.77 12.05 2.50
CA SER A 66 -5.58 10.60 2.62
C SER A 66 -6.47 9.80 1.66
N ASN A 67 -6.77 10.38 0.50
CA ASN A 67 -7.56 9.72 -0.54
C ASN A 67 -6.61 8.89 -1.41
N GLY A 68 -7.00 7.67 -1.76
CA GLY A 68 -6.11 6.69 -2.38
C GLY A 68 -5.25 5.95 -1.36
N ASP A 69 -4.09 5.47 -1.81
CA ASP A 69 -3.23 4.55 -1.06
C ASP A 69 -2.19 5.28 -0.20
N ASN A 70 -2.33 5.18 1.14
CA ASN A 70 -1.50 5.91 2.09
C ASN A 70 -0.73 4.98 3.03
N PHE A 71 0.48 5.38 3.39
CA PHE A 71 1.23 4.80 4.50
C PHE A 71 1.42 5.80 5.65
N LEU A 72 1.00 5.41 6.85
CA LEU A 72 1.15 6.18 8.09
C LEU A 72 2.19 5.52 8.99
N GLY A 73 3.06 6.32 9.61
CA GLY A 73 4.01 5.82 10.60
C GLY A 73 3.34 5.61 11.94
N LEU A 74 3.59 4.47 12.59
CA LEU A 74 3.08 4.13 13.91
C LEU A 74 4.23 3.97 14.90
N ARG A 75 3.99 4.33 16.16
CA ARG A 75 4.93 4.09 17.26
C ARG A 75 4.18 3.71 18.51
N VAL A 76 4.64 2.66 19.19
CA VAL A 76 4.18 2.31 20.54
C VAL A 76 5.37 2.26 21.50
N GLY A 77 5.24 2.95 22.63
CA GLY A 77 6.21 2.88 23.73
C GLY A 77 5.94 1.71 24.68
N SER A 78 6.97 0.93 25.00
CA SER A 78 6.93 -0.14 26.01
C SER A 78 8.27 -0.28 26.72
N ALA A 79 8.25 -0.29 28.06
CA ALA A 79 9.44 -0.47 28.91
C ALA A 79 10.63 0.42 28.53
N GLY A 80 10.38 1.71 28.26
CA GLY A 80 11.41 2.68 27.87
C GLY A 80 11.90 2.57 26.42
N ASN A 81 11.36 1.63 25.64
CA ASN A 81 11.69 1.44 24.23
C ASN A 81 10.52 1.82 23.32
N TYR A 82 10.83 2.07 22.05
CA TYR A 82 9.83 2.30 21.00
C TYR A 82 9.81 1.17 19.99
N PHE A 83 8.63 0.76 19.57
CA PHE A 83 8.42 -0.13 18.44
C PHE A 83 7.79 0.67 17.32
N TYR A 84 8.45 0.73 16.17
CA TYR A 84 7.97 1.43 14.99
C TYR A 84 7.16 0.49 14.11
N GLY A 85 6.14 1.04 13.48
CA GLY A 85 5.22 0.33 12.62
C GLY A 85 4.74 1.19 11.46
N PHE A 86 3.94 0.59 10.61
CA PHE A 86 3.19 1.29 9.57
C PHE A 86 1.72 0.86 9.58
N ALA A 87 0.84 1.73 9.10
CA ALA A 87 -0.52 1.39 8.67
C ALA A 87 -0.66 1.72 7.18
N TYR A 88 -1.19 0.78 6.41
CA TYR A 88 -1.57 0.95 5.02
C TYR A 88 -3.08 1.12 4.91
N THR A 89 -3.51 2.19 4.25
CA THR A 89 -4.92 2.53 4.11
C THR A 89 -5.24 2.87 2.66
N THR A 90 -6.46 2.58 2.23
CA THR A 90 -7.00 3.11 0.98
C THR A 90 -8.23 3.94 1.32
N ASN A 91 -8.18 5.25 1.09
CA ASN A 91 -9.16 6.20 1.60
C ASN A 91 -9.32 6.05 3.13
N THR A 92 -10.53 5.76 3.60
CA THR A 92 -10.86 5.59 5.02
C THR A 92 -10.68 4.15 5.54
N THR A 93 -10.31 3.22 4.66
CA THR A 93 -10.22 1.80 4.99
C THR A 93 -8.80 1.45 5.41
N LEU A 94 -8.65 0.88 6.60
CA LEU A 94 -7.40 0.23 7.01
C LEU A 94 -7.27 -1.13 6.32
N ASN A 95 -6.25 -1.30 5.48
CA ASN A 95 -6.02 -2.54 4.75
C ASN A 95 -5.03 -3.45 5.49
N SER A 96 -3.95 -2.88 6.02
CA SER A 96 -2.93 -3.66 6.74
C SER A 96 -2.12 -2.78 7.69
N PHE A 97 -1.42 -3.42 8.62
CA PHE A 97 -0.46 -2.77 9.50
C PHE A 97 0.64 -3.75 9.89
N GLY A 98 1.79 -3.23 10.31
CA GLY A 98 2.93 -4.04 10.75
C GLY A 98 3.79 -3.29 11.75
N PHE A 99 4.53 -4.02 12.58
CA PHE A 99 5.48 -3.48 13.54
C PHE A 99 6.79 -4.25 13.48
N GLN A 100 7.89 -3.58 13.82
CA GLN A 100 9.15 -4.26 14.03
C GLN A 100 9.09 -5.12 15.29
N THR A 101 9.79 -6.24 15.29
CA THR A 101 9.97 -7.11 16.46
C THR A 101 11.10 -6.64 17.37
N THR A 102 12.06 -5.89 16.83
CA THR A 102 13.19 -5.33 17.57
C THR A 102 12.88 -3.89 18.01
N PRO A 103 13.10 -3.53 19.28
CA PRO A 103 12.89 -2.17 19.75
C PRO A 103 13.89 -1.19 19.11
N ASN A 104 13.45 0.05 18.93
CA ASN A 104 14.21 1.21 18.45
C ASN A 104 14.84 1.03 17.07
N THR A 105 14.36 0.08 16.27
CA THR A 105 14.83 -0.14 14.91
C THR A 105 13.76 0.24 13.90
N ALA A 106 14.19 0.92 12.84
CA ALA A 106 13.30 1.38 11.79
C ALA A 106 12.61 0.23 11.06
N ILE A 107 11.36 0.48 10.67
CA ILE A 107 10.58 -0.40 9.80
C ILE A 107 10.45 0.23 8.41
N THR A 108 10.53 -0.59 7.38
CA THR A 108 10.36 -0.16 6.00
C THR A 108 9.03 -0.68 5.46
N ALA A 109 8.18 0.23 4.98
CA ALA A 109 6.95 -0.09 4.27
C ALA A 109 7.16 0.13 2.77
N THR A 110 6.75 -0.85 1.96
CA THR A 110 6.87 -0.78 0.51
C THR A 110 5.50 -1.05 -0.10
N ALA A 111 4.99 -0.11 -0.90
CA ALA A 111 3.84 -0.39 -1.76
C ALA A 111 4.21 -1.54 -2.70
N GLY A 112 3.41 -2.62 -2.74
CA GLY A 112 3.65 -3.73 -3.65
C GLY A 112 3.81 -3.23 -5.09
N GLY A 113 4.88 -3.67 -5.76
CA GLY A 113 5.14 -3.26 -7.14
C GLY A 113 4.01 -3.72 -8.05
N VAL A 114 3.44 -2.79 -8.83
CA VAL A 114 2.65 -3.13 -10.01
C VAL A 114 3.60 -3.89 -10.95
N PRO A 115 3.15 -4.98 -11.62
CA PRO A 115 3.99 -5.67 -12.61
C PRO A 115 4.56 -4.64 -13.57
N GLU A 116 5.89 -4.60 -13.64
CA GLU A 116 6.60 -3.57 -14.37
C GLU A 116 6.11 -3.53 -15.82
N PRO A 117 6.15 -2.37 -16.52
CA PRO A 117 5.77 -2.29 -17.93
C PRO A 117 6.44 -3.36 -18.82
N ALA A 118 7.62 -3.84 -18.42
CA ALA A 118 8.31 -4.97 -19.05
C ALA A 118 7.56 -6.31 -18.92
N THR A 119 6.92 -6.57 -17.78
CA THR A 119 6.06 -7.74 -17.59
C THR A 119 4.85 -7.70 -18.53
N TRP A 120 4.22 -6.54 -18.68
CA TRP A 120 3.13 -6.35 -19.65
C TRP A 120 3.60 -6.57 -21.08
N ALA A 121 4.78 -6.03 -21.42
CA ALA A 121 5.38 -6.21 -22.73
C ALA A 121 5.70 -7.69 -23.02
N LEU A 122 6.23 -8.44 -22.05
CA LEU A 122 6.50 -9.87 -22.18
C LEU A 122 5.22 -10.69 -22.35
N MET A 123 4.14 -10.34 -21.64
CA MET A 123 2.84 -10.98 -21.81
C MET A 123 2.29 -10.72 -23.21
N LEU A 124 2.30 -9.46 -23.66
CA LEU A 124 1.84 -9.09 -25.00
C LEU A 124 2.68 -9.75 -26.09
N LEU A 125 4.00 -9.83 -25.92
CA LEU A 125 4.90 -10.52 -26.83
C LEU A 125 4.60 -12.03 -26.86
N GLY A 126 4.43 -12.66 -25.69
CA GLY A 126 4.10 -14.08 -25.58
C GLY A 126 2.75 -14.43 -26.24
N PHE A 127 1.70 -13.66 -25.93
CA PHE A 127 0.39 -13.83 -26.56
C PHE A 127 0.40 -13.50 -28.05
N GLY A 128 1.14 -12.47 -28.46
CA GLY A 128 1.33 -12.10 -29.87
C GLY A 128 2.04 -13.19 -30.67
N ALA A 129 3.10 -13.78 -30.11
CA ALA A 129 3.83 -14.88 -30.72
C ALA A 129 2.96 -16.14 -30.85
N LEU A 130 2.19 -16.49 -29.81
CA LEU A 130 1.24 -17.61 -29.84
C LEU A 130 0.14 -17.40 -30.90
N GLY A 131 -0.48 -16.23 -30.94
CA GLY A 131 -1.49 -15.90 -31.95
C GLY A 131 -0.94 -15.93 -33.38
N TRP A 132 0.29 -15.46 -33.57
CA TRP A 132 0.98 -15.52 -34.86
C TRP A 132 1.29 -16.96 -35.29
N ALA A 133 1.71 -17.81 -34.35
CA ALA A 133 1.94 -19.23 -34.60
C ALA A 133 0.65 -19.98 -34.98
N MET A 134 -0.50 -19.60 -34.42
CA MET A 134 -1.80 -20.17 -34.79
C MET A 134 -2.24 -19.71 -36.19
N ARG A 135 -2.04 -18.44 -36.54
CA ARG A 135 -2.44 -17.88 -37.85
C ARG A 135 -1.56 -18.36 -39.01
N SER A 136 -0.30 -18.66 -38.74
CA SER A 136 0.65 -19.15 -39.75
C SER A 136 0.44 -20.62 -40.12
N ARG A 137 -0.31 -21.40 -39.32
CA ARG A 137 -0.72 -22.76 -39.67
C ARG A 137 -1.85 -22.71 -40.70
N LYS A 138 -1.52 -22.87 -41.98
CA LYS A 138 -2.51 -23.12 -43.04
C LYS A 138 -3.35 -24.36 -42.66
N PRO A 139 -4.69 -24.28 -42.61
CA PRO A 139 -5.51 -25.46 -42.43
C PRO A 139 -5.22 -26.40 -43.59
N ARG A 140 -4.73 -27.61 -43.27
CA ARG A 140 -4.67 -28.71 -44.24
C ARG A 140 -6.11 -29.09 -44.53
N LEU A 141 -6.71 -28.47 -45.55
CA LEU A 141 -7.97 -28.93 -46.12
C LEU A 141 -7.70 -30.37 -46.59
N ARG A 142 -8.21 -31.35 -45.83
CA ARG A 142 -8.34 -32.71 -46.34
C ARG A 142 -9.33 -32.63 -47.49
N SER A 143 -8.85 -32.78 -48.71
CA SER A 143 -9.70 -33.06 -49.85
C SER A 143 -10.43 -34.37 -49.55
N ALA A 144 -11.70 -34.25 -49.16
CA ALA A 144 -12.61 -35.37 -49.18
C ALA A 144 -12.77 -35.76 -50.65
N GLY A 145 -12.19 -36.89 -51.03
CA GLY A 145 -12.32 -37.44 -52.37
C GLY A 145 -13.80 -37.66 -52.66
N LEU A 146 -14.31 -36.96 -53.67
CA LEU A 146 -15.60 -37.23 -54.28
C LEU A 146 -15.54 -38.62 -54.93
N SER A 147 -16.39 -39.54 -54.46
CA SER A 147 -16.75 -40.74 -55.21
C SER A 147 -18.17 -40.51 -55.73
N TYR A 148 -18.29 -40.35 -57.05
CA TYR A 148 -19.56 -40.32 -57.77
C TYR A 148 -19.83 -41.75 -58.27
N ALA A 149 -21.05 -42.25 -58.08
CA ALA A 149 -21.57 -43.50 -58.63
C ALA A 149 -22.83 -43.19 -59.45
#